data_AF-A0A097PSN6-F1
#
_entry.id   AF-A0A097PSN6-F1
#
_cell.length_a   1.000
_cell.length_b   1.000
_cell.length_c   1.000
_cell.angle_alpha   90.00
_cell.angle_beta   90.00
_cell.angle_gamma   90.00
#
_symmetry.space_group_name_H-M   'P 1'
#
loop_
_entity.id
_entity.type
_entity.pdbx_description
1 polymer ?
#
loop_
_entity_poly.entity_id
_entity_poly.type
_entity_poly.pdbx_seq_one_letter_code
_entity_poly.pdbx_strand_id
1 'polypeptide(L)'
;PRRIQQVLNVFHRIECRRENLPLDPLEPHSKKYADLKMDLNRMERHVLKEMGFICHVEHPHKFILNYLALLGAPEIRQEAWNLANDSLRRTLCVRFKSEVVACGVVYAAARRFNVPLPENPPWWKVFDAEKCEIDEVCKVLANLYRQPKARYIEVCK
;
A
#
# COMPACT_ATOMS: atom_id res chain seq x y z
N PRO A 1 -1.08 -0.62 -18.62
CA PRO A 1 -0.78 -2.07 -18.56
C PRO A 1 0.65 -2.34 -19.06
N ARG A 2 1.38 -3.29 -18.46
CA ARG A 2 2.74 -3.70 -18.90
C ARG A 2 2.66 -5.09 -19.55
N ARG A 3 3.51 -5.35 -20.55
CA ARG A 3 3.54 -6.67 -21.23
C ARG A 3 4.18 -7.72 -20.31
N ILE A 4 3.72 -8.97 -20.37
CA ILE A 4 4.28 -10.09 -19.59
C ILE A 4 5.81 -10.16 -19.72
N GLN A 5 6.34 -10.04 -20.94
CA GLN A 5 7.78 -10.06 -21.17
C GLN A 5 8.53 -8.97 -20.38
N GLN A 6 7.97 -7.76 -20.27
CA GLN A 6 8.59 -6.67 -19.51
C GLN A 6 8.59 -6.97 -18.00
N VAL A 7 7.50 -7.55 -17.50
CA VAL A 7 7.39 -7.99 -16.11
C VAL A 7 8.45 -9.05 -15.83
N LEU A 8 8.49 -10.12 -16.63
CA LEU A 8 9.45 -11.22 -16.46
C LEU A 8 10.91 -10.73 -16.53
N ASN A 9 11.24 -9.83 -17.46
CA ASN A 9 12.60 -9.29 -17.57
C ASN A 9 13.01 -8.50 -16.32
N VAL A 10 12.09 -7.71 -15.74
CA VAL A 10 12.37 -6.94 -14.52
C VAL A 10 12.58 -7.88 -13.33
N PHE A 11 11.69 -8.86 -13.14
CA PHE A 11 11.80 -9.80 -12.02
C PHE A 11 13.03 -10.71 -12.17
N HIS A 12 13.35 -11.15 -13.38
CA HIS A 12 14.58 -11.89 -13.66
C HIS A 12 15.83 -11.07 -13.33
N ARG A 13 15.88 -9.79 -13.73
CA ARG A 13 17.00 -8.91 -13.42
C ARG A 13 17.13 -8.65 -11.92
N ILE A 14 16.02 -8.52 -11.20
CA ILE A 14 16.00 -8.36 -9.73
C ILE A 14 16.56 -9.62 -9.07
N GLU A 15 16.13 -10.81 -9.52
CA GLU A 15 16.66 -12.11 -9.08
C GLU A 15 18.17 -12.20 -9.34
N CYS A 16 18.64 -11.99 -10.58
CA CYS A 16 20.06 -12.07 -10.90
C CYS A 16 20.91 -11.10 -10.08
N ARG A 17 20.46 -9.85 -9.91
CA ARG A 17 21.14 -8.88 -9.06
C ARG A 17 21.22 -9.36 -7.60
N ARG A 18 20.15 -9.98 -7.09
CA ARG A 18 20.09 -10.46 -5.71
C ARG A 18 21.04 -11.65 -5.49
N GLU A 19 21.08 -12.57 -6.44
CA GLU A 19 21.92 -13.79 -6.38
C GLU A 19 23.36 -13.55 -6.87
N ASN A 20 23.74 -12.30 -7.19
CA ASN A 20 25.03 -11.94 -7.80
C ASN A 20 25.34 -12.72 -9.10
N LEU A 21 24.32 -13.02 -9.88
CA LEU A 21 24.43 -13.66 -11.20
C LEU A 21 24.66 -12.62 -12.30
N PRO A 22 25.18 -13.04 -13.48
CA PRO A 22 25.23 -12.19 -14.67
C PRO A 22 23.86 -11.56 -14.98
N LEU A 23 23.88 -10.27 -15.32
CA LEU A 23 22.66 -9.47 -15.58
C LEU A 23 22.16 -9.61 -17.02
N ASP A 24 22.30 -10.81 -17.57
CA ASP A 24 21.94 -11.09 -18.95
C ASP A 24 20.41 -11.00 -19.16
N PRO A 25 19.96 -10.58 -20.35
CA PRO A 25 18.54 -10.57 -20.67
C PRO A 25 17.93 -11.97 -20.62
N LEU A 26 16.67 -12.06 -20.19
CA LEU A 26 15.92 -13.31 -20.27
C LEU A 26 15.60 -13.64 -21.73
N GLU A 27 16.27 -14.66 -22.27
CA GLU A 27 16.09 -15.22 -23.61
C GLU A 27 14.62 -15.64 -23.87
N PRO A 28 13.90 -15.03 -24.82
CA PRO A 28 12.48 -15.30 -25.05
C PRO A 28 12.15 -16.73 -25.51
N HIS A 29 13.11 -17.43 -26.11
CA HIS A 29 12.96 -18.81 -26.57
C HIS A 29 13.52 -19.83 -25.58
N SER A 30 14.02 -19.38 -24.43
CA SER A 30 14.52 -20.28 -23.40
C SER A 30 13.39 -21.04 -22.70
N LYS A 31 13.69 -22.27 -22.26
CA LYS A 31 12.80 -23.04 -21.39
C LYS A 31 12.42 -22.26 -20.12
N LYS A 32 13.39 -21.57 -19.50
CA LYS A 32 13.17 -20.72 -18.32
C LYS A 32 12.09 -19.65 -18.57
N TYR A 33 12.13 -18.96 -19.71
CA TYR A 33 11.11 -17.97 -20.06
C TYR A 33 9.73 -18.60 -20.23
N ALA A 34 9.65 -19.75 -20.90
CA ALA A 34 8.38 -20.47 -21.10
C ALA A 34 7.76 -20.90 -19.77
N ASP A 35 8.56 -21.47 -18.86
CA ASP A 35 8.13 -21.92 -17.54
C ASP A 35 7.65 -20.74 -16.69
N LEU A 36 8.43 -19.65 -16.59
CA LEU A 36 8.05 -18.45 -15.84
C LEU A 36 6.77 -17.79 -16.38
N LYS A 37 6.58 -17.79 -17.71
CA LYS A 37 5.36 -17.28 -18.34
C LYS A 37 4.15 -18.13 -17.98
N MET A 38 4.29 -19.46 -17.98
CA MET A 38 3.23 -20.37 -17.57
C MET A 38 2.86 -20.16 -16.09
N ASP A 39 3.86 -20.07 -15.22
CA ASP A 39 3.67 -19.86 -13.78
C ASP A 39 3.01 -18.51 -13.49
N LEU A 40 3.44 -17.44 -14.16
CA LEU A 40 2.82 -16.12 -14.03
C LEU A 40 1.32 -16.17 -14.39
N ASN A 41 0.96 -16.77 -15.54
CA ASN A 41 -0.43 -16.90 -15.95
C ASN A 41 -1.26 -17.75 -14.98
N ARG A 42 -0.65 -18.82 -14.43
CA ARG A 42 -1.29 -19.69 -13.45
C ARG A 42 -1.56 -18.93 -12.15
N MET A 43 -0.55 -18.24 -11.63
CA MET A 43 -0.66 -17.48 -10.39
C MET A 43 -1.61 -16.29 -10.52
N GLU A 44 -1.58 -15.56 -11.64
CA GLU A 44 -2.55 -14.50 -11.92
C GLU A 44 -3.98 -15.05 -11.87
N ARG A 45 -4.23 -16.21 -12.52
CA ARG A 45 -5.53 -16.86 -12.47
C ARG A 45 -5.94 -17.28 -11.06
N HIS A 46 -5.01 -17.76 -10.25
CA HIS A 46 -5.30 -18.09 -8.85
C HIS A 46 -5.72 -16.84 -8.07
N VAL A 47 -4.93 -15.76 -8.14
CA VAL A 47 -5.24 -14.49 -7.45
C VAL A 47 -6.59 -13.93 -7.89
N LEU A 48 -6.90 -13.92 -9.20
CA LEU A 48 -8.20 -13.46 -9.71
C LEU A 48 -9.38 -14.28 -9.17
N LYS A 49 -9.22 -15.60 -9.08
CA LYS A 49 -10.27 -16.48 -8.53
C LYS A 49 -10.49 -16.26 -7.04
N GLU A 50 -9.41 -16.17 -6.25
CA GLU A 50 -9.50 -15.93 -4.80
C GLU A 50 -10.14 -14.56 -4.49
N MET A 51 -9.91 -13.55 -5.33
CA MET A 51 -10.56 -12.24 -5.20
C MET A 51 -11.99 -12.19 -5.76
N GLY A 52 -12.52 -13.30 -6.30
CA GLY A 52 -13.82 -13.32 -6.95
C GLY A 52 -13.93 -12.38 -8.15
N PHE A 53 -12.81 -12.11 -8.84
CA PHE A 53 -12.68 -11.12 -9.92
C PHE A 53 -12.99 -9.67 -9.51
N ILE A 54 -13.11 -9.39 -8.22
CA ILE A 54 -13.27 -8.03 -7.67
C ILE A 54 -11.88 -7.39 -7.58
N CYS A 55 -11.49 -6.69 -8.64
CA CYS A 55 -10.18 -6.05 -8.75
C CYS A 55 -10.21 -4.53 -8.51
N HIS A 56 -11.40 -3.96 -8.28
CA HIS A 56 -11.55 -2.54 -7.98
C HIS A 56 -11.30 -2.32 -6.50
N VAL A 57 -10.40 -1.39 -6.20
CA VAL A 57 -10.05 -1.02 -4.82
C VAL A 57 -10.21 0.47 -4.69
N GLU A 58 -10.95 0.90 -3.68
CA GLU A 58 -10.96 2.30 -3.29
C GLU A 58 -9.82 2.55 -2.31
N HIS A 59 -9.03 3.59 -2.55
CA HIS A 59 -7.86 3.92 -1.73
C HIS A 59 -8.11 5.19 -0.90
N PRO A 60 -7.53 5.29 0.31
CA PRO A 60 -7.68 6.47 1.17
C PRO A 60 -7.24 7.77 0.49
N HIS A 61 -6.27 7.69 -0.43
CA HIS A 61 -5.75 8.82 -1.21
C HIS A 61 -6.82 9.66 -1.91
N LYS A 62 -7.90 9.02 -2.36
CA LYS A 62 -9.03 9.69 -3.02
C LYS A 62 -9.71 10.71 -2.11
N PHE A 63 -9.68 10.48 -0.80
CA PHE A 63 -10.37 11.29 0.19
C PHE A 63 -9.48 12.36 0.83
N ILE A 64 -8.17 12.09 0.96
CA ILE A 64 -7.23 12.95 1.69
C ILE A 64 -7.29 14.40 1.21
N LEU A 65 -7.27 14.65 -0.10
CA LEU A 65 -7.26 16.03 -0.62
C LEU A 65 -8.53 16.79 -0.25
N ASN A 66 -9.69 16.13 -0.32
CA ASN A 66 -10.98 16.73 0.03
C ASN A 66 -11.06 17.02 1.52
N TYR A 67 -10.58 16.07 2.36
CA TYR A 67 -10.61 16.24 3.81
C TYR A 67 -9.73 17.40 4.25
N LEU A 68 -8.51 17.48 3.72
CA LEU A 68 -7.59 18.57 4.05
C LEU A 68 -8.07 19.93 3.55
N ALA A 69 -8.76 19.98 2.40
CA ALA A 69 -9.39 21.21 1.92
C ALA A 69 -10.51 21.67 2.87
N LEU A 70 -11.36 20.75 3.34
CA LEU A 70 -12.43 21.07 4.30
C LEU A 70 -11.88 21.51 5.66
N LEU A 71 -10.77 20.89 6.10
CA LEU A 71 -10.14 21.19 7.39
C LEU A 71 -9.23 22.42 7.35
N GLY A 72 -8.96 22.98 6.18
CA GLY A 72 -8.04 24.11 6.03
C GLY A 72 -6.58 23.77 6.39
N ALA A 73 -6.15 22.52 6.20
CA ALA A 73 -4.82 22.02 6.58
C ALA A 73 -4.01 21.49 5.38
N PRO A 74 -3.76 22.27 4.32
CA PRO A 74 -3.01 21.80 3.14
C PRO A 74 -1.54 21.47 3.44
N GLU A 75 -0.96 22.02 4.51
CA GLU A 75 0.44 21.87 4.90
C GLU A 75 0.82 20.43 5.29
N ILE A 76 -0.14 19.63 5.79
CA ILE A 76 0.09 18.22 6.16
C ILE A 76 -0.18 17.24 5.02
N ARG A 77 -0.49 17.73 3.81
CA ARG A 77 -0.87 16.90 2.66
C ARG A 77 0.15 15.82 2.33
N GLN A 78 1.42 16.19 2.23
CA GLN A 78 2.47 15.25 1.86
C GLN A 78 2.61 14.16 2.92
N GLU A 79 2.52 14.52 4.19
CA GLU A 79 2.63 13.57 5.30
C GLU A 79 1.45 12.61 5.35
N ALA A 80 0.22 13.12 5.20
CA ALA A 80 -0.97 12.27 5.12
C ALA A 80 -0.90 11.29 3.94
N TRP A 81 -0.38 11.74 2.79
CA TRP A 81 -0.18 10.90 1.61
C TRP A 81 0.88 9.82 1.84
N ASN A 82 1.99 10.16 2.49
CA ASN A 82 3.03 9.20 2.86
C ASN A 82 2.49 8.13 3.82
N LEU A 83 1.75 8.55 4.85
CA LEU A 83 1.09 7.64 5.80
C LEU A 83 0.07 6.73 5.10
N ALA A 84 -0.66 7.25 4.11
CA ALA A 84 -1.56 6.44 3.30
C ALA A 84 -0.82 5.38 2.46
N ASN A 85 0.33 5.71 1.88
CA ASN A 85 1.18 4.71 1.20
C ASN A 85 1.65 3.64 2.18
N ASP A 86 2.12 4.06 3.36
CA ASP A 86 2.62 3.15 4.39
C ASP A 86 1.51 2.26 4.97
N SER A 87 0.26 2.75 5.01
CA SER A 87 -0.90 1.97 5.47
C SER A 87 -1.11 0.69 4.64
N LEU A 88 -0.74 0.70 3.36
CA LEU A 88 -0.86 -0.45 2.44
C LEU A 88 0.15 -1.57 2.76
N ARG A 89 1.14 -1.31 3.61
CA ARG A 89 2.07 -2.33 4.12
C ARG A 89 1.46 -3.13 5.29
N ARG A 90 0.24 -2.80 5.70
CA ARG A 90 -0.51 -3.41 6.78
C ARG A 90 -1.92 -3.79 6.30
N THR A 91 -2.73 -4.36 7.19
CA THR A 91 -4.07 -4.88 6.89
C THR A 91 -5.17 -3.82 6.96
N LEU A 92 -4.84 -2.53 6.92
CA LEU A 92 -5.85 -1.46 7.10
C LEU A 92 -6.88 -1.45 5.97
N CYS A 93 -6.44 -1.67 4.73
CA CYS A 93 -7.31 -1.69 3.54
C CYS A 93 -8.34 -2.83 3.51
N VAL A 94 -8.17 -3.86 4.34
CA VAL A 94 -9.13 -4.98 4.45
C VAL A 94 -9.94 -4.95 5.75
N ARG A 95 -9.58 -4.07 6.69
CA ARG A 95 -10.22 -3.94 8.01
C ARG A 95 -11.13 -2.73 8.11
N PHE A 96 -10.84 -1.67 7.37
CA PHE A 96 -11.53 -0.38 7.46
C PHE A 96 -11.88 0.13 6.07
N LYS A 97 -12.95 0.93 6.00
CA LYS A 97 -13.26 1.71 4.81
C LYS A 97 -12.15 2.73 4.53
N SER A 98 -11.99 3.11 3.27
CA SER A 98 -10.92 4.00 2.85
C SER A 98 -11.07 5.42 3.40
N GLU A 99 -12.29 5.87 3.66
CA GLU A 99 -12.66 7.10 4.36
C GLU A 99 -12.12 7.12 5.80
N VAL A 100 -12.29 6.01 6.51
CA VAL A 100 -11.81 5.85 7.89
C VAL A 100 -10.29 5.81 7.94
N VAL A 101 -9.65 5.09 7.01
CA VAL A 101 -8.18 5.10 6.88
C VAL A 101 -7.68 6.50 6.54
N ALA A 102 -8.36 7.23 5.65
CA ALA A 102 -8.04 8.62 5.32
C ALA A 102 -8.15 9.53 6.54
N CYS A 103 -9.18 9.38 7.37
CA CYS A 103 -9.30 10.09 8.64
C CYS A 103 -8.12 9.77 9.57
N GLY A 104 -7.77 8.49 9.70
CA GLY A 104 -6.66 8.05 10.55
C GLY A 104 -5.29 8.57 10.12
N VAL A 105 -4.99 8.60 8.83
CA VAL A 105 -3.72 9.16 8.31
C VAL A 105 -3.67 10.69 8.40
N VAL A 106 -4.80 11.38 8.19
CA VAL A 106 -4.89 12.84 8.38
C VAL A 106 -4.72 13.18 9.86
N TYR A 107 -5.36 12.43 10.76
CA TYR A 107 -5.20 12.60 12.20
C TYR A 107 -3.75 12.38 12.63
N ALA A 108 -3.12 11.29 12.17
CA ALA A 108 -1.72 11.01 12.47
C ALA A 108 -0.77 12.09 11.92
N ALA A 109 -1.01 12.58 10.70
CA ALA A 109 -0.22 13.65 10.08
C ALA A 109 -0.34 14.96 10.87
N ALA A 110 -1.55 15.36 11.22
CA ALA A 110 -1.80 16.58 12.01
C ALA A 110 -1.09 16.52 13.35
N ARG A 111 -1.11 15.37 14.04
CA ARG A 111 -0.39 15.18 15.31
C ARG A 111 1.13 15.23 15.14
N ARG A 112 1.69 14.70 14.04
CA ARG A 112 3.14 14.79 13.75
C ARG A 112 3.60 16.23 13.50
N PHE A 113 2.77 17.03 12.85
CA PHE A 113 3.08 18.41 12.48
C PHE A 113 2.57 19.43 13.51
N ASN A 114 1.95 18.98 14.61
CA ASN A 114 1.30 19.83 15.61
C ASN A 114 0.26 20.80 15.02
N VAL A 115 -0.46 20.37 13.98
CA VAL A 115 -1.55 21.15 13.39
C VAL A 115 -2.83 20.91 14.19
N PRO A 116 -3.45 21.95 14.77
CA PRO A 116 -4.70 21.81 15.50
C PRO A 116 -5.85 21.58 14.51
N LEU A 117 -6.57 20.48 14.71
CA LEU A 117 -7.82 20.20 13.98
C LEU A 117 -9.03 20.38 14.91
N PRO A 118 -10.24 20.65 14.38
CA PRO A 118 -11.43 20.86 15.20
C PRO A 118 -11.80 19.62 16.04
N GLU A 119 -11.88 19.79 17.36
CA GLU A 119 -12.23 18.70 18.29
C GLU A 119 -13.67 18.85 18.84
N ASN A 120 -14.32 20.01 18.63
CA ASN A 120 -15.68 20.30 19.11
C ASN A 120 -16.55 20.99 18.03
N PRO A 121 -17.45 20.25 17.34
CA PRO A 121 -17.54 18.79 17.35
C PRO A 121 -16.29 18.15 16.70
N PRO A 122 -15.97 16.89 17.02
CA PRO A 122 -14.80 16.23 16.44
C PRO A 122 -14.90 16.13 14.93
N TRP A 123 -13.89 16.66 14.22
CA TRP A 123 -13.95 16.85 12.77
C TRP A 123 -14.21 15.56 11.97
N TRP A 124 -13.71 14.42 12.47
CA TRP A 124 -13.85 13.13 11.81
C TRP A 124 -15.29 12.60 11.74
N LYS A 125 -16.20 13.14 12.57
CA LYS A 125 -17.62 12.79 12.52
C LYS A 125 -18.30 13.21 11.21
N VAL A 126 -17.79 14.26 10.56
CA VAL A 126 -18.29 14.72 9.24
C VAL A 126 -17.98 13.70 8.13
N PHE A 127 -17.03 12.79 8.38
CA PHE A 127 -16.58 11.78 7.43
C PHE A 127 -17.00 10.36 7.83
N ASP A 128 -18.03 10.23 8.67
CA ASP A 128 -18.57 8.96 9.16
C ASP A 128 -17.53 8.03 9.80
N ALA A 129 -16.50 8.60 10.43
CA ALA A 129 -15.47 7.86 11.16
C ALA A 129 -15.68 7.96 12.68
N GLU A 130 -15.25 6.92 13.40
CA GLU A 130 -15.22 6.90 14.86
C GLU A 130 -13.81 7.08 15.41
N LYS A 131 -13.73 7.60 16.64
CA LYS A 131 -12.45 7.83 17.31
C LYS A 131 -11.69 6.52 17.55
N CYS A 132 -12.40 5.45 17.93
CA CYS A 132 -11.80 4.13 18.13
C CYS A 132 -11.16 3.57 16.85
N GLU A 133 -11.78 3.80 15.68
CA GLU A 133 -11.25 3.37 14.39
C GLU A 133 -9.99 4.17 14.01
N ILE A 134 -10.04 5.50 14.21
CA ILE A 134 -8.89 6.38 14.00
C ILE A 134 -7.72 5.97 14.89
N ASP A 135 -7.99 5.69 16.17
CA ASP A 135 -6.97 5.25 17.11
C ASP A 135 -6.33 3.91 16.71
N GLU A 136 -7.13 2.97 16.19
CA GLU A 136 -6.61 1.71 15.68
C GLU A 136 -5.77 1.90 14.40
N VAL A 137 -6.19 2.78 13.48
CA VAL A 137 -5.37 3.15 12.31
C VAL A 137 -4.03 3.75 12.76
N CYS A 138 -4.05 4.72 13.68
CA CYS A 138 -2.85 5.33 14.23
C CYS A 138 -1.95 4.32 14.93
N LYS A 139 -2.52 3.39 15.70
CA LYS A 139 -1.78 2.32 16.39
C LYS A 139 -1.12 1.37 15.40
N VAL A 140 -1.80 0.96 14.33
CA VAL A 140 -1.23 0.11 13.27
C VAL A 140 -0.07 0.82 12.56
N LEU A 141 -0.21 2.11 12.26
CA LEU A 141 0.86 2.92 11.67
C LEU A 141 2.04 3.07 12.64
N ALA A 142 1.79 3.39 13.91
CA ALA A 142 2.85 3.47 14.92
C ALA A 142 3.61 2.13 15.04
N ASN A 143 2.89 1.01 15.04
CA ASN A 143 3.49 -0.34 15.06
C ASN A 143 4.28 -0.65 13.78
N LEU A 144 3.90 -0.10 12.62
CA LEU A 144 4.68 -0.20 11.39
C LEU A 144 6.03 0.52 11.52
N TYR A 145 6.04 1.76 12.00
CA TYR A 145 7.29 2.54 12.15
C TYR A 145 8.22 2.03 13.25
N ARG A 146 7.71 1.20 14.18
CA ARG A 146 8.54 0.51 15.19
C ARG A 146 9.23 -0.74 14.67
N GLN A 147 8.88 -1.22 13.48
CA GLN A 147 9.51 -2.43 12.93
C GLN A 147 10.98 -2.17 12.57
N PRO A 148 11.85 -3.17 12.75
CA PRO A 148 13.21 -3.09 12.21
C PRO A 148 13.17 -2.99 10.68
N LYS A 149 14.28 -2.55 10.08
CA LYS A 149 14.44 -2.58 8.63
C LYS A 149 14.15 -3.98 8.11
N ALA A 150 13.33 -4.05 7.05
CA ALA A 150 12.98 -5.32 6.43
C ALA A 150 14.25 -6.07 6.01
N ARG A 151 14.32 -7.36 6.37
CA ARG A 151 15.39 -8.27 5.95
C ARG A 151 14.77 -9.33 5.05
N TYR A 152 15.51 -9.72 4.03
CA TYR A 152 15.13 -10.86 3.22
C TYR A 152 15.22 -12.13 4.07
N ILE A 153 14.22 -12.98 3.95
CA ILE A 153 14.18 -14.30 4.59
C ILE A 153 13.98 -15.28 3.44
N GLU A 154 14.86 -16.28 3.33
CA GLU A 154 14.64 -17.39 2.42
C GLU A 154 13.43 -18.19 2.90
N VAL A 155 12.33 -18.09 2.17
CA VAL A 155 11.15 -18.94 2.38
C VAL A 155 11.37 -20.21 1.56
N CYS A 156 12.09 -21.17 2.15
CA CYS A 156 12.41 -22.55 1.71
C CYS A 156 12.51 -22.87 0.20
N LYS A 157 13.61 -23.54 -0.19
CA LYS A 157 13.79 -24.15 -1.52
C LYS A 157 12.84 -25.31 -1.78
#